data_AF-A0A1S3SI71-F1
#
_entry.id   AF-A0A1S3SI71-F1
#
_cell.length_a   1.000
_cell.length_b   1.000
_cell.length_c   1.000
_cell.angle_alpha   90.00
_cell.angle_beta   90.00
_cell.angle_gamma   90.00
#
_symmetry.space_group_name_H-M   'P 1'
#
loop_
_entity.id
_entity.type
_entity.pdbx_description
1 polymer ?
#
loop_
_entity_poly.entity_id
_entity_poly.type
_entity_poly.pdbx_seq_one_letter_code
_entity_poly.pdbx_strand_id
1 'polypeptide(L)'
;MAFAKESEVLTGNLGDKLIPQNEILRDVSDLKTLANLQESMEWLSSRLKGFFINLPHAASGSPGSDPQVTNESVRSRDQILQTLTDLSRAFQDIADRCLLVLHLEVRVHCFHYLIPLAKQGNYAIVANVESMDYDPLVVKLNKDISAIEEVMGAALQQHKFQYIFEGLGHLISCILINGAQYFKRISESGIKKMCRNIFVLQQNLTNITMSREADLDFARQYYEMLYNAADELLNLVVDQGVRYTELEYIHALSLLQRSQTGVGDLSTQNVRLQRLKEIICEQAAFKQATKDKKITTV
;
A
#
# COMPACT_ATOMS: atom_id res chain seq x y z
N MET A 1 10.70 -4.96 1.55
CA MET A 1 10.18 -6.33 1.82
C MET A 1 8.91 -6.30 2.68
N ALA A 2 8.81 -5.45 3.72
CA ALA A 2 7.61 -5.34 4.55
C ALA A 2 6.36 -4.85 3.77
N PHE A 3 6.48 -3.73 3.04
CA PHE A 3 5.34 -3.15 2.29
C PHE A 3 4.84 -4.03 1.13
N ALA A 4 5.70 -4.84 0.52
CA ALA A 4 5.28 -5.75 -0.54
C ALA A 4 4.30 -6.81 -0.03
N LYS A 5 4.60 -7.40 1.13
CA LYS A 5 3.70 -8.35 1.79
C LYS A 5 2.41 -7.68 2.25
N GLU A 6 2.49 -6.45 2.73
CA GLU A 6 1.31 -5.67 3.11
C GLU A 6 0.40 -5.43 1.89
N SER A 7 0.94 -4.90 0.79
CA SER A 7 0.20 -4.64 -0.44
C SER A 7 -0.44 -5.88 -1.01
N GLU A 8 0.24 -7.03 -0.94
CA GLU A 8 -0.31 -8.34 -1.32
C GLU A 8 -1.53 -8.71 -0.46
N VAL A 9 -1.42 -8.63 0.87
CA VAL A 9 -2.51 -8.93 1.79
C VAL A 9 -3.71 -7.99 1.58
N LEU A 10 -3.46 -6.69 1.44
CA LEU A 10 -4.52 -5.71 1.24
C LEU A 10 -5.19 -5.89 -0.12
N THR A 11 -4.42 -6.13 -1.18
CA THR A 11 -4.96 -6.38 -2.52
C THR A 11 -5.76 -7.68 -2.54
N GLY A 12 -5.31 -8.74 -1.85
CA GLY A 12 -6.09 -9.97 -1.70
C GLY A 12 -7.41 -9.77 -0.94
N ASN A 13 -7.43 -8.89 0.07
CA ASN A 13 -8.62 -8.68 0.90
C ASN A 13 -9.64 -7.67 0.33
N LEU A 14 -9.14 -6.65 -0.37
CA LEU A 14 -9.90 -5.47 -0.79
C LEU A 14 -9.94 -5.28 -2.31
N GLY A 15 -8.98 -5.81 -3.08
CA GLY A 15 -8.79 -5.53 -4.51
C GLY A 15 -10.01 -5.79 -5.40
N ASP A 16 -10.94 -6.62 -4.93
CA ASP A 16 -12.14 -6.99 -5.66
C ASP A 16 -13.40 -6.25 -5.18
N LYS A 17 -13.33 -5.52 -4.07
CA LYS A 17 -14.49 -4.88 -3.43
C LYS A 17 -14.57 -3.41 -3.80
N LEU A 18 -15.74 -2.96 -4.25
CA LEU A 18 -16.02 -1.54 -4.36
C LEU A 18 -16.29 -1.00 -2.96
N ILE A 19 -15.31 -0.30 -2.38
CA ILE A 19 -15.42 0.29 -1.05
C ILE A 19 -16.32 1.54 -1.17
N PRO A 20 -17.46 1.61 -0.49
CA PRO A 20 -18.34 2.76 -0.55
C PRO A 20 -17.79 3.93 0.27
N GLN A 21 -18.29 5.14 0.01
CA GLN A 21 -17.78 6.36 0.67
C GLN A 21 -18.01 6.41 2.18
N ASN A 22 -18.99 5.67 2.71
CA ASN A 22 -19.29 5.60 4.14
C ASN A 22 -18.39 4.61 4.90
N GLU A 23 -17.54 3.86 4.19
CA GLU A 23 -16.55 2.95 4.78
C GLU A 23 -15.15 3.56 4.85
N ILE A 24 -14.99 4.84 4.48
CA ILE A 24 -13.74 5.59 4.58
C ILE A 24 -13.89 6.81 5.50
N LEU A 25 -12.83 7.16 6.21
CA LEU A 25 -12.74 8.35 7.07
C LEU A 25 -12.48 9.60 6.21
N ARG A 26 -13.57 10.10 5.63
CA ARG A 26 -13.52 11.22 4.69
C ARG A 26 -13.16 12.57 5.32
N ASP A 27 -13.55 12.80 6.57
CA ASP A 27 -13.29 14.08 7.22
C ASP A 27 -11.84 14.15 7.70
N VAL A 28 -11.06 15.03 7.09
CA VAL A 28 -9.67 15.27 7.48
C VAL A 28 -9.55 15.78 8.92
N SER A 29 -10.62 16.37 9.49
CA SER A 29 -10.66 16.75 10.91
C SER A 29 -10.68 15.53 11.83
N ASP A 30 -11.36 14.45 11.45
CA ASP A 30 -11.36 13.20 12.23
C ASP A 30 -9.97 12.56 12.18
N LEU A 31 -9.35 12.55 11.01
CA LEU A 31 -7.97 12.09 10.82
C LEU A 31 -6.99 12.92 11.66
N LYS A 32 -7.14 14.25 11.67
CA LYS A 32 -6.36 15.14 12.56
C LYS A 32 -6.54 14.79 14.02
N THR A 33 -7.77 14.49 14.42
CA THR A 33 -8.10 14.14 15.80
C THR A 33 -7.42 12.83 16.20
N LEU A 34 -7.43 11.82 15.33
CA LEU A 34 -6.68 10.57 15.53
C LEU A 34 -5.17 10.79 15.62
N ALA A 35 -4.61 11.66 14.78
CA ALA A 35 -3.19 12.01 14.83
C ALA A 35 -2.81 12.72 16.14
N ASN A 36 -3.61 13.68 16.59
CA ASN A 36 -3.40 14.34 17.87
C ASN A 36 -3.57 13.38 19.05
N LEU A 37 -4.53 12.46 18.97
CA LEU A 37 -4.74 11.43 19.98
C LEU A 37 -3.52 10.50 20.06
N GLN A 38 -2.96 10.12 18.91
CA GLN A 38 -1.72 9.34 18.84
C GLN A 38 -0.59 10.02 19.63
N GLU A 39 -0.26 11.27 19.29
CA GLU A 39 0.84 12.01 19.94
C GLU A 39 0.56 12.22 21.44
N SER A 40 -0.68 12.52 21.80
CA SER A 40 -1.09 12.76 23.19
C SER A 40 -0.95 11.50 24.05
N MET A 41 -1.38 10.34 23.54
CA MET A 41 -1.33 9.07 24.27
C MET A 41 0.09 8.54 24.40
N GLU A 42 0.93 8.69 23.37
CA GLU A 42 2.35 8.35 23.43
C GLU A 42 3.10 9.24 24.43
N TRP A 43 2.84 10.56 24.38
CA TRP A 43 3.42 11.51 25.32
C TRP A 43 3.02 11.17 26.76
N LEU A 44 1.73 10.93 27.01
CA LEU A 44 1.22 10.60 28.34
C LEU A 44 1.83 9.28 28.85
N SER A 45 1.87 8.24 28.00
CA SER A 45 2.52 6.96 28.34
C SER A 45 3.97 7.18 28.77
N SER A 46 4.72 7.95 27.99
CA SER A 46 6.14 8.25 28.25
C SER A 46 6.34 9.06 29.53
N ARG A 47 5.49 10.06 29.77
CA ARG A 47 5.54 10.86 31.02
C ARG A 47 5.22 10.03 32.24
N LEU A 48 4.23 9.14 32.17
CA LEU A 48 3.88 8.23 33.24
C LEU A 48 5.04 7.27 33.55
N LYS A 49 5.65 6.63 32.54
CA LYS A 49 6.84 5.79 32.72
C LYS A 49 7.97 6.54 33.41
N GLY A 50 8.27 7.75 32.96
CA GLY A 50 9.29 8.60 33.58
C GLY A 50 8.95 8.95 35.03
N PHE A 51 7.70 9.27 35.33
CA PHE A 51 7.25 9.55 36.69
C PHE A 51 7.41 8.32 37.61
N PHE A 52 7.05 7.13 37.14
CA PHE A 52 7.14 5.89 37.92
C PHE A 52 8.57 5.52 38.30
N ILE A 53 9.52 5.73 37.40
CA ILE A 53 10.95 5.49 37.68
C ILE A 53 11.48 6.40 38.78
N ASN A 54 10.93 7.62 38.90
CA ASN A 54 11.37 8.63 39.86
C ASN A 54 10.61 8.57 41.20
N LEU A 55 9.65 7.65 41.36
CA LEU A 55 9.00 7.44 42.65
C LEU A 55 10.01 6.88 43.66
N PRO A 56 10.14 7.48 44.86
CA PRO A 56 11.07 7.00 45.87
C PRO A 56 10.81 5.52 46.17
N HIS A 57 11.82 4.68 45.93
CA HIS A 57 11.82 3.32 46.45
C HIS A 57 11.79 3.43 47.97
N ALA A 58 10.78 2.82 48.61
CA ALA A 58 10.69 2.76 50.06
C ALA A 58 11.78 1.82 50.60
N ALA A 59 13.02 2.29 50.60
CA ALA A 59 14.12 1.66 51.27
C ALA A 59 14.70 2.66 52.26
N SER A 60 14.07 2.73 53.43
CA SER A 60 14.68 3.02 54.74
C SER A 60 13.54 2.95 55.76
N GLY A 61 13.19 1.73 56.17
CA GLY A 61 12.35 1.55 57.34
C GLY A 61 13.01 2.26 58.51
N SER A 62 12.27 3.15 59.16
CA SER A 62 12.72 3.75 60.41
C SER A 62 12.88 2.62 61.42
N PRO A 63 13.98 2.54 62.18
CA PRO A 63 14.19 1.46 63.15
C PRO A 63 13.16 1.62 64.27
N GLY A 64 12.04 0.89 64.17
CA GLY A 64 10.94 0.95 65.15
C GLY A 64 9.53 0.65 64.65
N SER A 65 9.31 0.45 63.34
CA SER A 65 7.97 0.14 62.80
C SER A 65 7.63 -1.35 62.80
N ASP A 66 6.38 -1.68 63.14
CA ASP A 66 5.84 -3.04 63.18
C ASP A 66 5.99 -3.75 61.81
N PRO A 67 6.62 -4.94 61.72
CA PRO A 67 6.92 -5.60 60.45
C PRO A 67 5.68 -6.01 59.65
N GLN A 68 4.55 -6.25 60.30
CA GLN A 68 3.30 -6.64 59.64
C GLN A 68 2.65 -5.46 58.89
N VAL A 69 2.58 -4.27 59.51
CA VAL A 69 2.05 -3.04 58.90
C VAL A 69 2.94 -2.56 57.75
N THR A 70 4.26 -2.74 57.90
CA THR A 70 5.25 -2.39 56.87
C THR A 70 5.07 -3.27 55.62
N ASN A 71 4.83 -4.57 55.78
CA ASN A 71 4.62 -5.50 54.66
C ASN A 71 3.30 -5.27 53.90
N GLU A 72 2.20 -4.93 54.58
CA GLU A 72 0.93 -4.60 53.91
C GLU A 72 1.02 -3.28 53.13
N SER A 73 1.70 -2.27 53.67
CA SER A 73 1.94 -0.99 53.00
C SER A 73 2.80 -1.15 51.73
N VAL A 74 3.84 -1.99 51.78
CA VAL A 74 4.68 -2.31 50.62
C VAL A 74 3.87 -3.04 49.54
N ARG A 75 3.09 -4.07 49.91
CA ARG A 75 2.24 -4.80 48.96
C ARG A 75 1.20 -3.90 48.27
N SER A 76 0.59 -2.97 49.02
CA SER A 76 -0.36 -1.99 48.46
C SER A 76 0.32 -1.04 47.47
N ARG A 77 1.54 -0.55 47.79
CA ARG A 77 2.34 0.27 46.88
C ARG A 77 2.69 -0.49 45.59
N ASP A 78 3.14 -1.73 45.70
CA ASP A 78 3.52 -2.54 44.53
C ASP A 78 2.32 -2.78 43.60
N GLN A 79 1.13 -3.02 44.17
CA GLN A 79 -0.11 -3.13 43.40
C GLN A 79 -0.48 -1.82 42.68
N ILE A 80 -0.30 -0.67 43.34
CA ILE A 80 -0.53 0.65 42.73
C ILE A 80 0.46 0.89 41.58
N LEU A 81 1.75 0.62 41.80
CA LEU A 81 2.78 0.77 40.76
C LEU A 81 2.55 -0.15 39.56
N GLN A 82 2.10 -1.38 39.82
CA GLN A 82 1.72 -2.32 38.76
C GLN A 82 0.54 -1.78 37.95
N THR A 83 -0.52 -1.33 38.62
CA THR A 83 -1.71 -0.75 37.98
C THR A 83 -1.35 0.47 37.11
N LEU A 84 -0.50 1.34 37.63
CA LEU A 84 -0.01 2.52 36.94
C LEU A 84 0.84 2.16 35.71
N THR A 85 1.68 1.13 35.82
CA THR A 85 2.47 0.60 34.71
C THR A 85 1.58 0.02 33.61
N ASP A 86 0.55 -0.74 33.98
CA ASP A 86 -0.40 -1.32 33.04
C ASP A 86 -1.23 -0.23 32.34
N LEU A 87 -1.63 0.83 33.06
CA LEU A 87 -2.28 2.00 32.47
C LEU A 87 -1.39 2.72 31.45
N SER A 88 -0.12 2.92 31.78
CA SER A 88 0.84 3.52 30.85
C SER A 88 1.02 2.66 29.59
N ARG A 89 1.04 1.33 29.73
CA ARG A 89 1.06 0.41 28.58
C ARG A 89 -0.19 0.56 27.74
N ALA A 90 -1.37 0.62 28.36
CA ALA A 90 -2.63 0.81 27.64
C ALA A 90 -2.66 2.12 26.82
N PHE A 91 -2.10 3.22 27.34
CA PHE A 91 -1.96 4.45 26.56
C PHE A 91 -1.02 4.28 25.36
N GLN A 92 0.09 3.56 25.51
CA GLN A 92 0.96 3.25 24.38
C GLN A 92 0.22 2.42 23.33
N ASP A 93 -0.52 1.39 23.75
CA ASP A 93 -1.29 0.53 22.84
C ASP A 93 -2.34 1.33 22.06
N ILE A 94 -2.97 2.34 22.68
CA ILE A 94 -3.90 3.24 21.99
C ILE A 94 -3.15 4.09 20.95
N ALA A 95 -1.99 4.65 21.31
CA ALA A 95 -1.18 5.42 20.38
C ALA A 95 -0.79 4.59 19.15
N ASP A 96 -0.27 3.38 19.38
CA ASP A 96 0.16 2.49 18.30
C ASP A 96 -1.00 2.10 17.38
N ARG A 97 -2.20 1.87 17.95
CA ARG A 97 -3.43 1.61 17.18
C ARG A 97 -3.87 2.82 16.37
N CYS A 98 -3.82 4.03 16.91
CA CYS A 98 -4.15 5.24 16.15
C CYS A 98 -3.21 5.41 14.95
N LEU A 99 -1.91 5.19 15.14
CA LEU A 99 -0.93 5.26 14.06
C LEU A 99 -1.20 4.20 12.97
N LEU A 100 -1.51 2.97 13.37
CA LEU A 100 -1.86 1.90 12.45
C LEU A 100 -3.15 2.21 11.68
N VAL A 101 -4.18 2.73 12.35
CA VAL A 101 -5.44 3.14 11.71
C VAL A 101 -5.17 4.19 10.63
N LEU A 102 -4.42 5.24 10.94
CA LEU A 102 -4.07 6.28 9.95
C LEU A 102 -3.34 5.70 8.74
N HIS A 103 -2.36 4.83 8.98
CA HIS A 103 -1.61 4.16 7.94
C HIS A 103 -2.48 3.28 7.03
N LEU A 104 -3.39 2.51 7.61
CA LEU A 104 -4.34 1.68 6.86
C LEU A 104 -5.40 2.52 6.14
N GLU A 105 -5.87 3.61 6.75
CA GLU A 105 -6.90 4.46 6.18
C GLU A 105 -6.46 5.05 4.84
N VAL A 106 -5.25 5.61 4.76
CA VAL A 106 -4.71 6.16 3.49
C VAL A 106 -4.65 5.09 2.39
N ARG A 107 -4.40 3.83 2.75
CA ARG A 107 -4.41 2.70 1.81
C ARG A 107 -5.82 2.35 1.37
N VAL A 108 -6.79 2.36 2.29
CA VAL A 108 -8.20 2.16 1.97
C VAL A 108 -8.71 3.24 1.01
N HIS A 109 -8.32 4.49 1.19
CA HIS A 109 -8.63 5.58 0.25
C HIS A 109 -8.10 5.28 -1.16
N CYS A 110 -6.89 4.72 -1.29
CA CYS A 110 -6.36 4.27 -2.59
C CYS A 110 -7.26 3.22 -3.26
N PHE A 111 -7.71 2.19 -2.52
CA PHE A 111 -8.66 1.21 -3.04
C PHE A 111 -10.01 1.83 -3.42
N HIS A 112 -10.55 2.71 -2.56
CA HIS A 112 -11.82 3.40 -2.78
C HIS A 112 -11.87 4.11 -4.13
N TYR A 113 -10.80 4.83 -4.50
CA TYR A 113 -10.77 5.58 -5.75
C TYR A 113 -10.28 4.78 -6.96
N LEU A 114 -9.35 3.83 -6.78
CA LEU A 114 -8.70 3.13 -7.91
C LEU A 114 -9.40 1.84 -8.36
N ILE A 115 -10.09 1.11 -7.48
CA ILE A 115 -10.87 -0.07 -7.92
C ILE A 115 -11.99 0.33 -8.91
N PRO A 116 -12.81 1.36 -8.64
CA PRO A 116 -13.83 1.79 -9.59
C PRO A 116 -13.24 2.28 -10.91
N LEU A 117 -12.03 2.84 -10.90
CA LEU A 117 -11.33 3.26 -12.13
C LEU A 117 -11.13 2.09 -13.10
N ALA A 118 -10.81 0.90 -12.60
CA ALA A 118 -10.69 -0.30 -13.44
C ALA A 118 -12.04 -0.95 -13.79
N LYS A 119 -12.98 -0.99 -12.83
CA LYS A 119 -14.27 -1.70 -12.97
C LYS A 119 -15.35 -0.91 -13.72
N GLN A 120 -15.33 0.41 -13.61
CA GLN A 120 -16.38 1.32 -14.08
C GLN A 120 -15.86 2.33 -15.11
N GLY A 121 -14.54 2.53 -15.18
CA GLY A 121 -13.91 3.45 -16.11
C GLY A 121 -14.08 3.04 -17.57
N ASN A 122 -14.21 4.01 -18.46
CA ASN A 122 -14.28 3.77 -19.90
C ASN A 122 -12.93 4.02 -20.57
N TYR A 123 -12.21 2.93 -20.83
CA TYR A 123 -10.90 2.92 -21.50
C TYR A 123 -10.97 2.34 -22.92
N ALA A 124 -12.18 2.01 -23.39
CA ALA A 124 -12.40 1.41 -24.70
C ALA A 124 -12.65 2.46 -25.80
N ILE A 125 -13.13 3.66 -25.42
CA ILE A 125 -13.46 4.71 -26.38
C ILE A 125 -12.17 5.25 -27.01
N VAL A 126 -12.13 5.23 -28.34
CA VAL A 126 -11.25 6.07 -29.14
C VAL A 126 -11.84 7.46 -29.06
N ALA A 127 -11.46 8.23 -28.05
CA ALA A 127 -11.97 9.58 -27.92
C ALA A 127 -11.44 10.40 -29.10
N ASN A 128 -12.31 11.19 -29.73
CA ASN A 128 -11.87 12.31 -30.54
C ASN A 128 -10.87 13.13 -29.71
N VAL A 129 -9.91 13.75 -30.40
CA VAL A 129 -8.65 14.38 -29.96
C VAL A 129 -8.72 15.29 -28.70
N GLU A 130 -9.89 15.52 -28.12
CA GLU A 130 -10.16 16.50 -27.07
C GLU A 130 -10.24 15.95 -25.62
N SER A 131 -10.36 14.63 -25.37
CA SER A 131 -10.33 14.14 -23.97
C SER A 131 -8.90 13.83 -23.49
N MET A 132 -8.05 14.86 -23.42
CA MET A 132 -6.73 14.76 -22.75
C MET A 132 -6.84 14.71 -21.21
N ASP A 133 -8.05 14.87 -20.68
CA ASP A 133 -8.31 14.97 -19.25
C ASP A 133 -7.91 13.72 -18.46
N TYR A 134 -7.52 13.96 -17.22
CA TYR A 134 -7.31 12.93 -16.21
C TYR A 134 -8.63 12.27 -15.85
N ASP A 135 -8.57 11.04 -15.34
CA ASP A 135 -9.76 10.43 -14.77
C ASP A 135 -10.23 11.21 -13.52
N PRO A 136 -11.51 11.58 -13.40
CA PRO A 136 -12.01 12.31 -12.24
C PRO A 136 -11.73 11.62 -10.90
N LEU A 137 -11.68 10.27 -10.86
CA LEU A 137 -11.35 9.53 -9.64
C LEU A 137 -9.89 9.70 -9.23
N VAL A 138 -8.97 9.82 -10.20
CA VAL A 138 -7.55 10.07 -9.96
C VAL A 138 -7.35 11.49 -9.44
N VAL A 139 -8.05 12.47 -10.01
CA VAL A 139 -8.03 13.85 -9.51
C VAL A 139 -8.57 13.93 -8.08
N LYS A 140 -9.63 13.18 -7.77
CA LYS A 140 -10.18 13.10 -6.40
C LYS A 140 -9.18 12.47 -5.44
N LEU A 141 -8.58 11.33 -5.80
CA LEU A 141 -7.57 10.67 -4.97
C LEU A 141 -6.37 11.60 -4.68
N ASN A 142 -5.86 12.31 -5.70
CA ASN A 142 -4.76 13.26 -5.49
C ASN A 142 -5.13 14.37 -4.51
N LYS A 143 -6.32 14.96 -4.64
CA LYS A 143 -6.78 16.00 -3.70
C LYS A 143 -6.94 15.47 -2.29
N ASP A 144 -7.48 14.27 -2.19
CA ASP A 144 -7.75 13.58 -0.93
C ASP A 144 -6.44 13.24 -0.20
N ILE A 145 -5.48 12.58 -0.88
CA ILE A 145 -4.14 12.31 -0.33
C ILE A 145 -3.45 13.61 0.09
N SER A 146 -3.47 14.66 -0.74
CA SER A 146 -2.84 15.94 -0.37
C SER A 146 -3.48 16.60 0.85
N ALA A 147 -4.81 16.50 1.01
CA ALA A 147 -5.49 17.05 2.17
C ALA A 147 -5.15 16.26 3.45
N ILE A 148 -5.02 14.92 3.34
CA ILE A 148 -4.55 14.08 4.45
C ILE A 148 -3.10 14.43 4.78
N GLU A 149 -2.24 14.59 3.78
CA GLU A 149 -0.83 14.95 3.94
C GLU A 149 -0.66 16.25 4.72
N GLU A 150 -1.35 17.31 4.32
CA GLU A 150 -1.29 18.62 4.99
C GLU A 150 -1.61 18.50 6.49
N VAL A 151 -2.68 17.77 6.81
CA VAL A 151 -3.14 17.59 8.18
C VAL A 151 -2.19 16.70 9.00
N MET A 152 -1.70 15.60 8.42
CA MET A 152 -0.76 14.69 9.08
C MET A 152 0.59 15.35 9.31
N GLY A 153 1.11 16.09 8.33
CA GLY A 153 2.37 16.82 8.43
C GLY A 153 2.35 17.89 9.52
N ALA A 154 1.18 18.48 9.78
CA ALA A 154 1.00 19.44 10.86
C ALA A 154 0.80 18.79 12.25
N ALA A 155 0.35 17.54 12.31
CA ALA A 155 -0.06 16.89 13.57
C ALA A 155 0.97 15.87 14.11
N LEU A 156 1.75 15.22 13.25
CA LEU A 156 2.60 14.09 13.61
C LEU A 156 4.09 14.42 13.54
N GLN A 157 4.88 13.68 14.33
CA GLN A 157 6.33 13.65 14.17
C GLN A 157 6.73 13.05 12.80
N GLN A 158 7.84 13.54 12.24
CA GLN A 158 8.28 13.23 10.88
C GLN A 158 8.36 11.72 10.56
N HIS A 159 8.87 10.89 11.48
CA HIS A 159 9.01 9.45 11.24
C HIS A 159 7.66 8.71 11.20
N LYS A 160 6.65 9.20 11.96
CA LYS A 160 5.28 8.67 11.92
C LYS A 160 4.54 9.12 10.67
N PHE A 161 4.77 10.37 10.26
CA PHE A 161 4.32 10.87 8.97
C PHE A 161 4.87 10.02 7.83
N GLN A 162 6.19 9.78 7.81
CA GLN A 162 6.82 8.90 6.81
C GLN A 162 6.20 7.51 6.82
N TYR A 163 6.01 6.90 8.00
CA TYR A 163 5.38 5.59 8.14
C TYR A 163 3.99 5.52 7.47
N ILE A 164 3.17 6.58 7.55
CA ILE A 164 1.83 6.59 6.95
C ILE A 164 1.91 6.49 5.42
N PHE A 165 2.78 7.28 4.79
CA PHE A 165 2.87 7.39 3.32
C PHE A 165 3.84 6.40 2.68
N GLU A 166 4.71 5.77 3.47
CA GLU A 166 5.64 4.77 2.99
C GLU A 166 4.90 3.56 2.39
N GLY A 167 5.37 3.10 1.22
CA GLY A 167 4.79 1.95 0.52
C GLY A 167 3.55 2.26 -0.34
N LEU A 168 3.01 3.49 -0.32
CA LEU A 168 1.84 3.84 -1.13
C LEU A 168 2.07 3.70 -2.63
N GLY A 169 3.24 4.08 -3.16
CA GLY A 169 3.56 3.91 -4.58
C GLY A 169 3.51 2.44 -5.00
N HIS A 170 4.02 1.54 -4.16
CA HIS A 170 3.94 0.11 -4.38
C HIS A 170 2.50 -0.41 -4.33
N LEU A 171 1.71 0.00 -3.33
CA LEU A 171 0.29 -0.37 -3.23
C LEU A 171 -0.51 0.08 -4.46
N ILE A 172 -0.37 1.34 -4.86
CA ILE A 172 -1.07 1.91 -6.01
C ILE A 172 -0.65 1.15 -7.29
N SER A 173 0.63 0.82 -7.43
CA SER A 173 1.13 -0.03 -8.52
C SER A 173 0.41 -1.39 -8.55
N CYS A 174 0.35 -2.08 -7.40
CA CYS A 174 -0.36 -3.36 -7.28
C CYS A 174 -1.84 -3.22 -7.66
N ILE A 175 -2.55 -2.19 -7.15
CA ILE A 175 -3.98 -1.98 -7.45
C ILE A 175 -4.18 -1.76 -8.95
N LEU A 176 -3.35 -0.92 -9.58
CA LEU A 176 -3.49 -0.58 -10.98
C LEU A 176 -3.15 -1.76 -11.89
N ILE A 177 -2.08 -2.52 -11.61
CA ILE A 177 -1.72 -3.69 -12.42
C ILE A 177 -2.79 -4.79 -12.28
N ASN A 178 -3.21 -5.11 -11.04
CA ASN A 178 -4.29 -6.07 -10.82
C ASN A 178 -5.63 -5.61 -11.41
N GLY A 179 -5.83 -4.29 -11.52
CA GLY A 179 -6.98 -3.68 -12.18
C GLY A 179 -7.16 -4.10 -13.64
N ALA A 180 -6.10 -4.51 -14.32
CA ALA A 180 -6.12 -4.91 -15.72
C ALA A 180 -7.14 -6.03 -16.04
N GLN A 181 -7.37 -6.93 -15.08
CA GLN A 181 -8.33 -8.02 -15.22
C GLN A 181 -9.77 -7.52 -15.39
N TYR A 182 -10.08 -6.32 -14.89
CA TYR A 182 -11.43 -5.76 -14.86
C TYR A 182 -11.81 -4.96 -16.11
N PHE A 183 -10.83 -4.49 -16.87
CA PHE A 183 -11.15 -3.77 -18.10
C PHE A 183 -11.84 -4.69 -19.10
N LYS A 184 -13.02 -4.28 -19.56
CA LYS A 184 -13.71 -4.96 -20.66
C LYS A 184 -12.89 -4.89 -21.92
N ARG A 185 -12.42 -3.70 -22.29
CA ARG A 185 -11.55 -3.41 -23.43
C ARG A 185 -10.68 -2.20 -23.12
N ILE A 186 -9.54 -2.11 -23.78
CA ILE A 186 -8.65 -0.95 -23.74
C ILE A 186 -8.24 -0.57 -25.18
N SER A 187 -8.31 0.73 -25.49
CA SER A 187 -7.82 1.30 -26.73
C SER A 187 -6.46 1.97 -26.54
N GLU A 188 -5.78 2.34 -27.63
CA GLU A 188 -4.52 3.11 -27.55
C GLU A 188 -4.69 4.42 -26.76
N SER A 189 -5.82 5.14 -26.96
CA SER A 189 -6.16 6.33 -26.17
C SER A 189 -6.41 5.99 -24.70
N GLY A 190 -7.00 4.82 -24.42
CA GLY A 190 -7.14 4.28 -23.07
C GLY A 190 -5.78 4.04 -22.39
N ILE A 191 -4.83 3.42 -23.09
CA ILE A 191 -3.46 3.23 -22.59
C ILE A 191 -2.81 4.58 -22.28
N LYS A 192 -2.90 5.56 -23.20
CA LYS A 192 -2.38 6.92 -22.97
C LYS A 192 -3.04 7.58 -21.75
N LYS A 193 -4.35 7.46 -21.58
CA LYS A 193 -5.08 7.99 -20.41
C LYS A 193 -4.60 7.34 -19.11
N MET A 194 -4.44 6.02 -19.09
CA MET A 194 -3.90 5.30 -17.93
C MET A 194 -2.48 5.75 -17.58
N CYS A 195 -1.61 5.89 -18.58
CA CYS A 195 -0.24 6.37 -18.36
C CYS A 195 -0.22 7.79 -17.76
N ARG A 196 -1.09 8.70 -18.23
CA ARG A 196 -1.25 10.05 -17.63
C ARG A 196 -1.76 9.99 -16.19
N ASN A 197 -2.73 9.12 -15.91
CA ASN A 197 -3.25 8.91 -14.57
C ASN A 197 -2.15 8.41 -13.61
N ILE A 198 -1.36 7.43 -14.04
CA ILE A 198 -0.22 6.92 -13.25
C ILE A 198 0.80 8.04 -13.01
N PHE A 199 1.12 8.82 -14.03
CA PHE A 199 2.09 9.91 -13.92
C PHE A 199 1.66 10.98 -12.91
N VAL A 200 0.39 11.38 -12.91
CA VAL A 200 -0.08 12.41 -11.96
C VAL A 200 -0.15 11.89 -10.51
N LEU A 201 -0.42 10.59 -10.31
CA LEU A 201 -0.30 9.93 -8.99
C LEU A 201 1.17 9.88 -8.55
N GLN A 202 2.07 9.53 -9.46
CA GLN A 202 3.51 9.47 -9.21
C GLN A 202 4.06 10.83 -8.79
N GLN A 203 3.65 11.91 -9.47
CA GLN A 203 4.06 13.26 -9.12
C GLN A 203 3.55 13.67 -7.73
N ASN A 204 2.29 13.35 -7.41
CA ASN A 204 1.74 13.65 -6.10
C ASN A 204 2.52 12.93 -4.98
N LEU A 205 2.72 11.62 -5.10
CA LEU A 205 3.47 10.87 -4.09
C LEU A 205 4.94 11.28 -3.99
N THR A 206 5.61 11.54 -5.12
CA THR A 206 7.01 12.03 -5.12
C THR A 206 7.14 13.32 -4.33
N ASN A 207 6.16 14.23 -4.44
CA ASN A 207 6.16 15.48 -3.68
C ASN A 207 5.92 15.25 -2.19
N ILE A 208 5.14 14.24 -1.81
CA ILE A 208 4.83 13.92 -0.40
C ILE A 208 6.01 13.21 0.25
N THR A 209 6.53 12.17 -0.40
CA THR A 209 7.58 11.31 0.16
C THR A 209 8.99 11.90 -0.05
N MET A 210 9.12 12.91 -0.92
CA MET A 210 10.39 13.46 -1.39
C MET A 210 11.34 12.37 -1.91
N SER A 211 10.76 11.31 -2.49
CA SER A 211 11.47 10.12 -2.93
C SER A 211 10.96 9.65 -4.30
N ARG A 212 11.78 8.87 -5.01
CA ARG A 212 11.41 8.36 -6.33
C ARG A 212 10.44 7.19 -6.21
N GLU A 213 9.28 7.33 -6.83
CA GLU A 213 8.24 6.30 -6.91
C GLU A 213 8.46 5.35 -8.11
N ALA A 214 9.46 4.47 -8.00
CA ALA A 214 9.83 3.52 -9.07
C ALA A 214 8.75 2.45 -9.34
N ASP A 215 7.95 2.08 -8.34
CA ASP A 215 6.85 1.12 -8.51
C ASP A 215 5.75 1.66 -9.44
N LEU A 216 5.56 2.98 -9.51
CA LEU A 216 4.61 3.60 -10.44
C LEU A 216 5.17 3.68 -11.87
N ASP A 217 6.49 3.85 -12.03
CA ASP A 217 7.13 3.63 -13.33
C ASP A 217 6.88 2.20 -13.83
N PHE A 218 6.96 1.23 -12.91
CA PHE A 218 6.73 -0.18 -13.21
C PHE A 218 5.27 -0.48 -13.62
N ALA A 219 4.29 0.14 -12.96
CA ALA A 219 2.88 0.07 -13.38
C ALA A 219 2.64 0.76 -14.73
N ARG A 220 3.28 1.91 -15.00
CA ARG A 220 3.17 2.58 -16.31
C ARG A 220 3.68 1.67 -17.42
N GLN A 221 4.85 1.06 -17.24
CA GLN A 221 5.43 0.14 -18.21
C GLN A 221 4.55 -1.10 -18.47
N TYR A 222 3.77 -1.54 -17.48
CA TYR A 222 2.82 -2.64 -17.64
C TYR A 222 1.74 -2.29 -18.66
N TYR A 223 1.18 -1.08 -18.58
CA TYR A 223 0.19 -0.61 -19.54
C TYR A 223 0.81 -0.27 -20.90
N GLU A 224 2.04 0.25 -20.95
CA GLU A 224 2.75 0.49 -22.22
C GLU A 224 3.03 -0.79 -22.99
N MET A 225 3.20 -1.92 -22.31
CA MET A 225 3.33 -3.23 -22.97
C MET A 225 2.09 -3.57 -23.82
N LEU A 226 0.91 -3.04 -23.48
CA LEU A 226 -0.34 -3.25 -24.21
C LEU A 226 -0.40 -2.51 -25.56
N TYR A 227 0.61 -1.68 -25.90
CA TYR A 227 0.74 -1.15 -27.26
C TYR A 227 1.13 -2.24 -28.27
N ASN A 228 1.72 -3.34 -27.79
CA ASN A 228 2.14 -4.45 -28.64
C ASN A 228 1.00 -5.42 -28.89
N ALA A 229 1.05 -6.13 -30.02
CA ALA A 229 0.19 -7.29 -30.23
C ALA A 229 0.52 -8.41 -29.22
N ALA A 230 -0.41 -9.34 -28.99
CA ALA A 230 -0.23 -10.40 -28.00
C ALA A 230 1.02 -11.28 -28.27
N ASP A 231 1.35 -11.55 -29.54
CA ASP A 231 2.52 -12.35 -29.90
C ASP A 231 3.83 -11.55 -29.75
N GLU A 232 3.80 -10.25 -30.04
CA GLU A 232 4.92 -9.33 -29.80
C GLU A 232 5.20 -9.15 -28.30
N LEU A 233 4.15 -9.12 -27.47
CA LEU A 233 4.27 -9.14 -26.03
C LEU A 233 5.02 -10.38 -25.54
N LEU A 234 4.69 -11.57 -26.06
CA LEU A 234 5.40 -12.81 -25.70
C LEU A 234 6.88 -12.74 -26.10
N ASN A 235 7.18 -12.22 -27.29
CA ASN A 235 8.58 -12.01 -27.73
C ASN A 235 9.31 -11.03 -26.79
N LEU A 236 8.65 -9.97 -26.34
CA LEU A 236 9.21 -9.03 -25.36
C LEU A 236 9.62 -9.73 -24.06
N VAL A 237 8.83 -10.69 -23.58
CA VAL A 237 9.15 -11.48 -22.37
C VAL A 237 10.34 -12.40 -22.60
N VAL A 238 10.50 -12.95 -23.81
CA VAL A 238 11.68 -13.75 -24.19
C VAL A 238 12.94 -12.88 -24.19
N ASP A 239 12.88 -11.72 -24.85
CA ASP A 239 14.05 -10.86 -25.08
C ASP A 239 14.48 -10.08 -23.82
N GLN A 240 13.52 -9.56 -23.06
CA GLN A 240 13.77 -8.71 -21.89
C GLN A 240 13.69 -9.47 -20.56
N GLY A 241 13.21 -10.72 -20.59
CA GLY A 241 12.96 -11.54 -19.41
C GLY A 241 11.65 -11.23 -18.68
N VAL A 242 11.35 -12.08 -17.70
CA VAL A 242 10.14 -11.99 -16.87
C VAL A 242 10.24 -10.82 -15.89
N ARG A 243 9.34 -9.85 -16.03
CA ARG A 243 9.21 -8.66 -15.16
C ARG A 243 7.99 -8.71 -14.25
N TYR A 244 6.86 -9.19 -14.77
CA TYR A 244 5.60 -9.32 -14.03
C TYR A 244 5.37 -10.78 -13.62
N THR A 245 4.42 -11.01 -12.72
CA THR A 245 3.98 -12.36 -12.36
C THR A 245 3.24 -13.04 -13.52
N GLU A 246 3.16 -14.37 -13.51
CA GLU A 246 2.40 -15.12 -14.51
C GLU A 246 0.96 -14.63 -14.60
N LEU A 247 0.29 -14.42 -13.46
CA LEU A 247 -1.09 -13.95 -13.39
C LEU A 247 -1.27 -12.57 -14.02
N GLU A 248 -0.34 -11.64 -13.80
CA GLU A 248 -0.38 -10.30 -14.40
C GLU A 248 -0.21 -10.37 -15.92
N TYR A 249 0.68 -11.23 -16.43
CA TYR A 249 0.78 -11.46 -17.88
C TYR A 249 -0.50 -12.10 -18.46
N ILE A 250 -1.12 -13.04 -17.73
CA ILE A 250 -2.42 -13.63 -18.13
C ILE A 250 -3.49 -12.52 -18.22
N HIS A 251 -3.53 -11.60 -17.25
CA HIS A 251 -4.45 -10.46 -17.28
C HIS A 251 -4.20 -9.55 -18.49
N ALA A 252 -2.95 -9.22 -18.79
CA ALA A 252 -2.56 -8.42 -19.95
C ALA A 252 -2.98 -9.07 -21.27
N LEU A 253 -2.65 -10.35 -21.48
CA LEU A 253 -3.00 -11.09 -22.69
C LEU A 253 -4.53 -11.22 -22.86
N SER A 254 -5.24 -11.47 -21.76
CA SER A 254 -6.71 -11.54 -21.77
C SER A 254 -7.32 -10.19 -22.12
N LEU A 255 -6.77 -9.09 -21.59
CA LEU A 255 -7.22 -7.74 -21.93
C LEU A 255 -6.97 -7.41 -23.41
N LEU A 256 -5.80 -7.76 -23.96
CA LEU A 256 -5.50 -7.58 -25.39
C LEU A 256 -6.49 -8.34 -26.26
N GLN A 257 -6.75 -9.62 -25.94
CA GLN A 257 -7.71 -10.42 -26.69
C GLN A 257 -9.12 -9.82 -26.64
N ARG A 258 -9.60 -9.40 -25.46
CA ARG A 258 -10.92 -8.74 -25.35
C ARG A 258 -11.00 -7.45 -26.16
N SER A 259 -9.88 -6.77 -26.35
CA SER A 259 -9.76 -5.47 -27.03
C SER A 259 -9.60 -5.56 -28.55
N GLN A 260 -9.30 -6.75 -29.10
CA GLN A 260 -9.25 -6.96 -30.55
C GLN A 260 -10.64 -6.89 -31.19
N THR A 261 -10.72 -6.31 -32.39
CA THR A 261 -11.94 -6.28 -33.20
C THR A 261 -12.10 -7.60 -33.96
N GLY A 262 -13.01 -8.47 -33.50
CA GLY A 262 -13.27 -9.78 -34.11
C GLY A 262 -13.58 -10.84 -33.04
N VAL A 263 -14.04 -12.02 -33.47
CA VAL A 263 -14.14 -13.18 -32.57
C VAL A 263 -12.71 -13.71 -32.41
N GLY A 264 -11.99 -13.22 -31.40
CA GLY A 264 -10.69 -13.75 -31.05
C GLY A 264 -10.83 -15.24 -30.77
N ASP A 265 -10.18 -16.07 -31.58
CA ASP A 265 -10.27 -17.51 -31.46
C ASP A 265 -9.74 -17.96 -30.08
N LEU A 266 -10.60 -18.62 -29.30
CA LEU A 266 -10.29 -19.11 -27.97
C LEU A 266 -9.13 -20.12 -28.00
N SER A 267 -8.99 -20.88 -29.10
CA SER A 267 -7.87 -21.79 -29.32
C SER A 267 -6.55 -21.00 -29.41
N THR A 268 -6.50 -19.94 -30.22
CA THR A 268 -5.33 -19.05 -30.32
C THR A 268 -4.96 -18.42 -28.98
N GLN A 269 -5.95 -18.02 -28.17
CA GLN A 269 -5.67 -17.51 -26.81
C GLN A 269 -5.03 -18.59 -25.93
N ASN A 270 -5.59 -19.80 -25.91
CA ASN A 270 -5.05 -20.91 -25.11
C ASN A 270 -3.61 -21.24 -25.50
N VAL A 271 -3.29 -21.21 -26.80
CA VAL A 271 -1.91 -21.39 -27.31
C VAL A 271 -0.98 -20.30 -26.75
N ARG A 272 -1.41 -19.03 -26.76
CA ARG A 272 -0.62 -17.92 -26.20
C ARG A 272 -0.39 -18.06 -24.69
N LEU A 273 -1.41 -18.48 -23.94
CA LEU A 273 -1.29 -18.71 -22.49
C LEU A 273 -0.36 -19.89 -22.18
N GLN A 274 -0.42 -20.96 -22.98
CA GLN A 274 0.51 -22.08 -22.86
C GLN A 274 1.94 -21.64 -23.18
N ARG A 275 2.13 -20.86 -24.24
CA ARG A 275 3.45 -20.33 -24.60
C ARG A 275 4.02 -19.42 -23.52
N LEU A 276 3.19 -18.58 -22.88
CA LEU A 276 3.61 -17.76 -21.74
C LEU A 276 4.18 -18.63 -20.61
N LYS A 277 3.50 -19.73 -20.25
CA LYS A 277 3.96 -20.66 -19.20
C LYS A 277 5.32 -21.27 -19.52
N GLU A 278 5.50 -21.69 -20.77
CA GLU A 278 6.78 -22.22 -21.26
C GLU A 278 7.89 -21.18 -21.14
N ILE A 279 7.66 -19.95 -21.64
CA ILE A 279 8.64 -18.86 -21.57
C ILE A 279 9.03 -18.56 -20.11
N ILE A 280 8.06 -18.49 -19.20
CA ILE A 280 8.35 -18.23 -17.78
C ILE A 280 9.18 -19.36 -17.18
N CYS A 281 8.88 -20.62 -17.51
CA CYS A 281 9.64 -21.78 -17.06
C CYS A 281 11.08 -21.79 -17.62
N GLU A 282 11.24 -21.53 -18.91
CA GLU A 282 12.53 -21.41 -19.60
C GLU A 282 13.41 -20.33 -18.95
N GLN A 283 12.83 -19.15 -18.68
CA GLN A 283 13.50 -18.02 -18.05
C GLN A 283 13.88 -18.31 -16.59
N ALA A 284 13.03 -19.01 -15.84
CA ALA A 284 13.35 -19.45 -14.48
C ALA A 284 14.52 -20.44 -14.47
N ALA A 285 14.53 -21.41 -15.39
CA ALA A 285 15.63 -22.36 -15.54
C ALA A 285 16.95 -21.66 -15.92
N PHE A 286 16.90 -20.67 -16.83
CA PHE A 286 18.07 -19.89 -17.22
C PHE A 286 18.64 -19.06 -16.05
N LYS A 287 17.76 -18.39 -15.27
CA LYS A 287 18.16 -17.66 -14.06
C LYS A 287 18.79 -18.58 -13.01
N GLN A 288 18.26 -19.80 -12.85
CA GLN A 288 18.83 -20.78 -11.91
C GLN A 288 20.20 -21.27 -12.38
N ALA A 289 20.34 -21.68 -13.64
CA ALA A 289 21.60 -22.15 -14.21
C ALA A 289 22.71 -21.09 -14.18
N THR A 290 22.38 -19.80 -14.37
CA THR A 290 23.33 -18.70 -14.27
C THR A 290 23.76 -18.42 -12.82
N LYS A 291 22.86 -18.62 -11.85
CA LYS A 291 23.18 -18.52 -10.42
C LYS A 291 24.12 -19.64 -9.97
N ASP A 292 23.87 -20.88 -10.40
CA ASP A 292 24.68 -22.04 -10.02
C ASP A 292 26.10 -21.96 -10.60
N LYS A 293 26.26 -21.44 -11.83
CA LYS A 293 27.58 -21.16 -12.41
C LYS A 293 28.37 -20.12 -11.62
N LYS A 294 27.72 -19.07 -11.10
CA LYS A 294 28.40 -18.06 -10.27
C LYS A 294 28.84 -18.61 -8.91
N ILE A 295 28.11 -19.57 -8.33
CA ILE A 295 28.48 -20.21 -7.05
C ILE A 295 29.65 -21.19 -7.23
N THR A 296 29.76 -21.83 -8.40
CA THR A 296 30.83 -22.82 -8.68
C THR A 296 32.17 -22.17 -9.07
N THR A 297 32.20 -20.85 -9.30
CA THR A 297 33.40 -20.10 -9.73
C THR A 297 34.01 -19.27 -8.59
N VAL A 298 33.62 -19.53 -7.34
CA VAL A 298 34.16 -18.90 -6.12
C VAL A 298 34.68 -20.01 -5.21
#